data_AF-A0A9X0DD40-F1
#
_entry.id   AF-A0A9X0DD40-F1
#
_cell.length_a   1.000
_cell.length_b   1.000
_cell.length_c   1.000
_cell.angle_alpha   90.00
_cell.angle_beta   90.00
_cell.angle_gamma   90.00
#
_symmetry.space_group_name_H-M   'P 1'
#
loop_
_entity.id
_entity.type
_entity.pdbx_description
1 polymer ?
#
loop_
_entity_poly.entity_id
_entity_poly.type
_entity_poly.pdbx_seq_one_letter_code
_entity_poly.pdbx_strand_id
1 'polypeptide(L)'
;MASTIPKYEWTTHEVREWMADHFVTIMNRERSYAITIAQQYQGTGKQLFSNTKEDWLEVFERKVYGREMHDTMAGILRNDEELKKTGLPLQLLPLYQHRQIIEIVQGTFINQNSKRSEGSKQ
;
A
#
# COMPACT_ATOMS: atom_id res chain seq x y z
N MET A 1 0.39 18.35 -14.19
CA MET A 1 -0.53 17.19 -14.02
C MET A 1 -0.86 17.11 -12.54
N ALA A 2 -2.13 17.00 -12.16
CA ALA A 2 -2.50 16.86 -10.75
C ALA A 2 -1.85 15.57 -10.22
N SER A 3 -1.06 15.67 -9.14
CA SER A 3 -0.42 14.51 -8.55
C SER A 3 -1.51 13.60 -7.99
N THR A 4 -1.83 12.55 -8.73
CA THR A 4 -2.73 11.52 -8.25
C THR A 4 -2.10 10.93 -6.98
N ILE A 5 -2.85 10.96 -5.88
CA ILE A 5 -2.46 10.29 -4.63
C ILE A 5 -2.19 8.83 -4.98
N PRO A 6 -1.08 8.23 -4.49
CA PRO A 6 -0.78 6.85 -4.80
C PRO A 6 -1.90 5.90 -4.39
N LYS A 7 -2.05 4.80 -5.13
CA LYS A 7 -3.09 3.80 -4.85
C LYS A 7 -2.52 2.50 -4.32
N TYR A 8 -3.24 1.88 -3.40
CA TYR A 8 -2.80 0.63 -2.76
C TYR A 8 -2.71 -0.54 -3.76
N GLU A 9 -3.59 -0.57 -4.75
CA GLU A 9 -3.66 -1.61 -5.78
C GLU A 9 -2.62 -1.46 -6.91
N TRP A 10 -1.85 -0.37 -6.90
CA TRP A 10 -0.89 -0.10 -7.97
C TRP A 10 0.17 -1.18 -8.11
N THR A 11 0.45 -1.49 -9.37
CA THR A 11 1.60 -2.29 -9.79
C THR A 11 2.90 -1.55 -9.50
N THR A 12 4.01 -2.30 -9.48
CA THR A 12 5.35 -1.70 -9.36
C THR A 12 5.61 -0.65 -10.44
N HIS A 13 5.09 -0.86 -11.66
CA HIS A 13 5.25 0.11 -12.75
C HIS A 13 4.54 1.43 -12.46
N GLU A 14 3.27 1.39 -12.06
CA GLU A 14 2.51 2.59 -11.71
C GLU A 14 3.14 3.35 -10.54
N VAL A 15 3.66 2.64 -9.53
CA VAL A 15 4.38 3.29 -8.42
C VAL A 15 5.64 4.00 -8.92
N ARG A 16 6.40 3.38 -9.83
CA ARG A 16 7.63 3.99 -10.38
C ARG A 16 7.35 5.24 -11.20
N GLU A 17 6.31 5.21 -12.03
CA GLU A 17 5.95 6.40 -12.82
C GLU A 17 5.56 7.57 -11.91
N TRP A 18 4.75 7.29 -10.89
CA TRP A 18 4.39 8.28 -9.88
C TRP A 18 5.61 8.80 -9.11
N MET A 19 6.50 7.91 -8.69
CA MET A 19 7.71 8.27 -7.97
C MET A 19 8.68 9.11 -8.83
N ALA A 20 8.78 8.79 -10.12
CA ALA A 20 9.56 9.59 -11.06
C ALA A 20 8.94 11.00 -11.23
N ASP A 21 7.61 11.12 -11.28
CA ASP A 21 6.93 12.42 -11.32
C ASP A 21 7.17 13.23 -10.03
N HIS A 22 7.16 12.54 -8.88
CA HIS A 22 7.48 13.13 -7.58
C HIS A 22 8.89 13.71 -7.56
N PHE A 23 9.90 12.95 -8.01
CA PHE A 23 11.28 13.43 -8.05
C PHE A 23 11.50 14.57 -9.05
N VAL A 24 10.80 14.58 -10.18
CA VAL A 24 10.81 15.74 -11.09
C VAL A 24 10.24 16.97 -10.39
N THR A 25 9.11 16.82 -9.71
CA THR A 25 8.35 17.96 -9.17
C THR A 25 8.92 18.51 -7.88
N ILE A 26 9.19 17.64 -6.90
CA ILE A 26 9.59 18.03 -5.55
C ILE A 26 11.11 18.21 -5.42
N MET A 27 11.88 17.35 -6.09
CA MET A 27 13.34 17.39 -6.03
C MET A 27 14.00 18.05 -7.23
N ASN A 28 13.22 18.58 -8.18
CA ASN A 28 13.67 19.24 -9.40
C ASN A 28 14.71 18.42 -10.19
N ARG A 29 14.43 17.12 -10.38
CA ARG A 29 15.29 16.21 -11.16
C ARG A 29 14.87 16.19 -12.63
N GLU A 30 15.84 16.00 -13.52
CA GLU A 30 15.55 15.67 -14.91
C GLU A 30 14.75 14.36 -15.00
N ARG A 31 13.77 14.28 -15.90
CA ARG A 31 12.89 13.10 -16.02
C ARG A 31 13.67 11.80 -16.23
N SER A 32 14.68 11.81 -17.10
CA SER A 32 15.52 10.65 -17.40
C SER A 32 16.18 10.10 -16.12
N TYR A 33 16.76 10.99 -15.31
CA TYR A 33 17.39 10.65 -14.04
C TYR A 33 16.38 10.24 -12.96
N ALA A 34 15.23 10.91 -12.90
CA ALA A 34 14.14 10.56 -11.99
C ALA A 34 13.63 9.13 -12.23
N ILE A 35 13.50 8.71 -13.49
CA ILE A 35 13.16 7.33 -13.85
C ILE A 35 14.22 6.36 -13.33
N THR A 36 15.52 6.65 -13.51
CA THR A 36 16.60 5.79 -12.99
C THR A 36 16.56 5.65 -11.48
N ILE A 37 16.25 6.73 -10.74
CA ILE A 37 16.09 6.66 -9.28
C ILE A 37 14.87 5.80 -8.93
N ALA A 38 13.72 6.04 -9.57
CA ALA A 38 12.49 5.29 -9.30
C ALA A 38 12.64 3.78 -9.60
N GLN A 39 13.45 3.42 -10.59
CA GLN A 39 13.77 2.02 -10.91
C GLN A 39 14.47 1.26 -9.77
N GLN A 40 15.10 1.94 -8.81
CA GLN A 40 15.67 1.29 -7.61
C GLN A 40 14.56 0.68 -6.73
N TYR A 41 13.35 1.24 -6.76
CA TYR A 41 12.20 0.72 -6.02
C TYR A 41 11.55 -0.47 -6.74
N GLN A 42 11.47 -1.62 -6.08
CA GLN A 42 10.84 -2.84 -6.62
C GLN A 42 9.45 -3.13 -6.03
N GLY A 43 8.98 -2.30 -5.08
CA GLY A 43 7.74 -2.56 -4.37
C GLY A 43 6.48 -2.25 -5.18
N THR A 44 5.36 -2.82 -4.75
CA THR A 44 4.01 -2.49 -5.24
C THR A 44 3.39 -1.36 -4.42
N GLY A 45 2.19 -0.88 -4.81
CA GLY A 45 1.41 0.07 -4.03
C GLY A 45 1.22 -0.37 -2.58
N LYS A 46 1.09 -1.68 -2.31
CA LYS A 46 0.99 -2.20 -0.95
C LYS A 46 2.22 -1.88 -0.11
N GLN A 47 3.41 -2.14 -0.66
CA GLN A 47 4.68 -1.87 0.01
C GLN A 47 4.93 -0.37 0.14
N LEU A 48 4.44 0.44 -0.81
CA LEU A 48 4.54 1.90 -0.76
C LEU A 48 3.90 2.46 0.52
N PHE A 49 2.80 1.87 0.98
CA PHE A 49 2.07 2.26 2.19
C PHE A 49 2.56 1.58 3.48
N SER A 50 3.35 0.51 3.40
CA SER A 50 3.81 -0.25 4.57
C SER A 50 5.30 -0.06 4.90
N ASN A 51 6.08 0.51 3.99
CA ASN A 51 7.51 0.73 4.20
C ASN A 51 7.78 1.63 5.41
N THR A 52 8.66 1.15 6.28
CA THR A 52 9.24 1.93 7.38
C THR A 52 10.24 2.96 6.86
N LYS A 53 10.70 3.84 7.74
CA LYS A 53 11.75 4.80 7.41
C LYS A 53 13.04 4.07 7.00
N GLU A 54 13.38 3.02 7.72
CA GLU A 54 14.57 2.20 7.48
C GLU A 54 14.47 1.53 6.10
N ASP A 55 13.32 0.94 5.75
CA ASP A 55 13.09 0.36 4.43
C ASP A 55 13.32 1.39 3.31
N TRP A 56 12.79 2.61 3.48
CA TRP A 56 12.99 3.68 2.50
C TRP A 56 14.45 4.09 2.35
N LEU A 57 15.21 4.11 3.45
CA LEU A 57 16.63 4.40 3.41
C LEU A 57 17.40 3.30 2.69
N GLU A 58 16.96 2.04 2.75
CA GLU A 58 17.62 0.92 2.10
C GLU A 58 17.35 0.83 0.60
N VAL A 59 16.14 1.18 0.16
CA VAL A 59 15.74 1.17 -1.27
C VAL A 59 16.71 1.94 -2.15
N PHE A 60 17.15 3.12 -1.69
CA PHE A 60 17.90 4.03 -2.53
C PHE A 60 19.38 4.10 -2.16
N GLU A 61 20.24 4.14 -3.19
CA GLU A 61 21.68 4.34 -3.03
C GLU A 61 21.96 5.65 -2.29
N ARG A 62 21.27 6.73 -2.68
CA ARG A 62 21.35 8.03 -2.01
C ARG A 62 20.22 8.15 -1.00
N LYS A 63 20.59 8.19 0.28
CA LYS A 63 19.66 8.26 1.42
C LYS A 63 18.72 9.47 1.43
N VAL A 64 19.04 10.53 0.67
CA VAL A 64 18.15 11.69 0.51
C VAL A 64 16.83 11.32 -0.18
N TYR A 65 16.85 10.38 -1.15
CA TYR A 65 15.64 9.93 -1.83
C TYR A 65 14.76 9.08 -0.91
N GLY A 66 15.38 8.24 -0.08
CA GLY A 66 14.67 7.48 0.94
C GLY A 66 13.96 8.38 1.96
N ARG A 67 14.67 9.40 2.49
CA ARG A 67 14.05 10.36 3.42
C ARG A 67 12.89 11.11 2.78
N GLU A 68 13.06 11.59 1.55
CA GLU A 68 12.00 12.28 0.82
C GLU A 68 10.75 11.41 0.63
N MET A 69 10.93 10.14 0.25
CA MET A 69 9.82 9.20 0.09
C MET A 69 9.12 8.89 1.41
N HIS A 70 9.88 8.68 2.48
CA HIS A 70 9.32 8.51 3.82
C HIS A 70 8.48 9.72 4.23
N ASP A 71 9.01 10.93 4.09
CA ASP A 71 8.33 12.16 4.54
C ASP A 71 7.08 12.44 3.70
N THR A 72 7.14 12.18 2.40
CA THR A 72 5.99 12.28 1.49
C THR A 72 4.89 11.29 1.87
N MET A 73 5.23 10.01 2.04
CA MET A 73 4.24 8.99 2.41
C MET A 73 3.67 9.24 3.80
N ALA A 74 4.48 9.68 4.76
CA ALA A 74 4.01 10.09 6.08
C ALA A 74 3.05 11.29 6.01
N GLY A 75 3.30 12.24 5.12
CA GLY A 75 2.40 13.37 4.87
C GLY A 75 1.06 12.94 4.28
N ILE A 76 1.08 12.04 3.27
CA ILE A 76 -0.13 11.47 2.67
C ILE A 76 -0.95 10.72 3.73
N LEU A 77 -0.30 9.86 4.51
CA LEU A 77 -0.95 9.08 5.57
C LEU A 77 -1.51 9.95 6.69
N ARG A 78 -0.82 11.05 7.07
CA ARG A 78 -1.31 11.99 8.10
C ARG A 78 -2.56 12.76 7.65
N ASN A 79 -2.77 12.93 6.35
CA ASN A 79 -3.95 13.59 5.82
C ASN A 79 -5.10 12.61 5.49
N ASP A 80 -4.89 11.31 5.70
CA ASP A 80 -5.91 10.28 5.57
C ASP A 80 -6.64 10.10 6.92
N GLU A 81 -7.76 10.81 7.09
CA GLU A 81 -8.61 10.74 8.29
C GLU A 81 -9.15 9.33 8.58
N GLU A 82 -9.25 8.46 7.57
CA GLU A 82 -9.76 7.11 7.72
C GLU A 82 -8.66 6.09 8.04
N LEU A 83 -7.42 6.31 7.58
CA LEU A 83 -6.24 5.65 8.13
C LEU A 83 -6.12 5.88 9.64
N LYS A 84 -6.31 7.12 10.09
CA LYS A 84 -6.25 7.46 11.53
C LYS A 84 -7.27 6.69 12.36
N LYS A 85 -8.44 6.40 11.81
CA LYS A 85 -9.51 5.67 12.51
C LYS A 85 -9.36 4.15 12.46
N THR A 86 -8.83 3.61 11.36
CA THR A 86 -8.92 2.17 11.07
C THR A 86 -7.57 1.45 10.96
N GLY A 87 -6.46 2.19 10.95
CA GLY A 87 -5.12 1.64 10.71
C GLY A 87 -4.86 1.24 9.25
N LEU A 88 -5.80 1.55 8.34
CA LEU A 88 -5.75 1.21 6.92
C LEU A 88 -6.10 2.45 6.07
N PRO A 89 -5.37 2.76 4.99
CA PRO A 89 -5.75 3.85 4.10
C PRO A 89 -7.21 3.74 3.66
N LEU A 90 -7.92 4.86 3.48
CA LEU A 90 -9.35 4.90 3.06
C LEU A 90 -9.66 3.93 1.91
N GLN A 91 -8.71 3.82 0.99
CA GLN A 91 -8.77 3.01 -0.23
C GLN A 91 -8.83 1.49 0.05
N LEU A 92 -8.47 1.04 1.26
CA LEU A 92 -8.51 -0.35 1.70
C LEU A 92 -9.79 -0.74 2.43
N LEU A 93 -10.62 0.21 2.83
CA LEU A 93 -11.86 -0.08 3.56
C LEU A 93 -12.79 -1.06 2.81
N PRO A 94 -13.01 -0.94 1.48
CA PRO A 94 -13.84 -1.90 0.76
C PRO A 94 -13.23 -3.30 0.79
N LEU A 95 -11.90 -3.43 0.62
CA LEU A 95 -11.20 -4.71 0.59
C LEU A 95 -11.19 -5.39 1.97
N TYR A 96 -11.08 -4.62 3.06
CA TYR A 96 -11.12 -5.15 4.42
C TYR A 96 -12.54 -5.57 4.84
N GLN A 97 -13.56 -4.78 4.45
CA GLN A 97 -14.96 -5.17 4.63
C GLN A 97 -15.28 -6.46 3.88
N HIS A 98 -14.76 -6.63 2.66
CA HIS A 98 -14.91 -7.88 1.92
C HIS A 98 -14.17 -9.05 2.56
N ARG A 99 -12.95 -8.87 3.09
CA ARG A 99 -12.22 -9.95 3.78
C ARG A 99 -12.94 -10.42 5.04
N GLN A 100 -13.46 -9.49 5.86
CA GLN A 100 -14.27 -9.85 7.03
C GLN A 100 -15.56 -10.58 6.63
N ILE A 101 -16.24 -10.16 5.57
CA ILE A 101 -17.42 -10.89 5.05
C ILE A 101 -17.03 -12.29 4.56
N ILE A 102 -15.91 -12.44 3.85
CA ILE A 102 -15.43 -13.75 3.38
C ILE A 102 -15.07 -14.65 4.56
N GLU A 103 -14.37 -14.14 5.58
CA GLU A 103 -14.01 -14.91 6.78
C GLU A 103 -15.25 -15.27 7.61
N ILE A 104 -16.25 -14.40 7.71
CA ILE A 104 -17.54 -14.71 8.35
C ILE A 104 -18.31 -15.76 7.55
N VAL A 105 -18.40 -15.64 6.22
CA VAL A 105 -19.11 -16.59 5.35
C VAL A 105 -18.41 -17.95 5.32
N GLN A 106 -17.07 -17.99 5.26
CA GLN A 106 -16.30 -19.24 5.34
C GLN A 106 -16.39 -19.87 6.74
N GLY A 107 -16.32 -19.05 7.80
CA GLY A 107 -16.50 -19.50 9.18
C GLY A 107 -17.90 -20.05 9.47
N THR A 108 -18.95 -19.48 8.85
CA THR A 108 -20.32 -20.03 8.94
C THR A 108 -20.51 -21.30 8.12
N PHE A 109 -19.88 -21.42 6.94
CA PHE A 109 -19.93 -22.65 6.14
C PHE A 109 -19.27 -23.84 6.86
N ILE A 110 -18.14 -23.62 7.54
CA ILE A 110 -17.46 -24.67 8.32
C ILE A 110 -18.30 -25.09 9.54
N ASN A 111 -18.95 -24.14 10.21
CA ASN A 111 -19.81 -24.44 11.38
C ASN A 111 -21.13 -25.15 11.02
N GLN A 112 -21.65 -24.98 9.80
CA GLN A 112 -22.83 -25.72 9.35
C GLN A 112 -22.50 -27.17 8.97
N ASN A 113 -21.30 -27.44 8.43
CA ASN A 113 -20.88 -28.82 8.13
C ASN A 113 -20.45 -29.61 9.37
N SER A 114 -19.95 -28.95 10.43
CA SER A 114 -19.60 -29.64 11.67
C SER A 114 -20.81 -30.05 12.52
N LYS A 115 -21.97 -29.38 12.38
CA LYS A 115 -23.20 -29.74 13.11
C LYS A 115 -24.03 -30.83 12.43
N ARG A 116 -23.77 -31.15 11.16
CA ARG A 116 -24.46 -32.24 10.44
C ARG A 116 -23.86 -33.62 10.69
N SER A 117 -22.60 -33.70 11.11
CA SER A 117 -21.87 -34.95 11.33
C SER A 117 -22.02 -35.54 12.74
N GLU A 118 -22.58 -34.81 13.71
CA GLU A 118 -22.85 -35.33 15.06
C GLU A 118 -24.28 -35.87 15.26
N GLY A 119 -25.14 -35.75 14.24
CA GLY A 119 -26.55 -36.20 14.28
C GLY A 119 -26.81 -37.58 13.65
N SER A 120 -25.79 -38.43 13.46
CA SER A 120 -25.97 -39.77 12.88
C SER A 120 -25.18 -40.83 13.63
N LYS A 121 -25.49 -40.98 14.92
CA LYS A 121 -25.34 -42.24 15.65
C LYS A 121 -26.55 -42.41 16.57
N GLN A 122 -27.64 -42.90 16.00
CA GLN A 122 -28.64 -43.70 16.73
C GLN A 122 -28.62 -45.10 16.13
#